data_AF-A0A2Z6G8D3-F1
#
_entry.id   AF-A0A2Z6G8D3-F1
#
_cell.length_a   1.000
_cell.length_b   1.000
_cell.length_c   1.000
_cell.angle_alpha   90.00
_cell.angle_beta   90.00
_cell.angle_gamma   90.00
#
_symmetry.space_group_name_H-M   'P 1'
#
loop_
_entity.id
_entity.type
_entity.pdbx_description
1 polymer ?
#
loop_
_entity_poly.entity_id
_entity_poly.type
_entity_poly.pdbx_seq_one_letter_code
_entity_poly.pdbx_strand_id
1 'polypeptide(L)'
;MPGLSFSSRNLAHISLTLVGLMWVFPFLYPSHAYPLTTFYQEWSAVALGLFASLWLLVPSSKREADVPQIIILPMGLTLIALLHLMQGKLAYPGQAQLLAEYFLWCALLMLLGFRLRQHFGLPHLLVGLAGFALLGAELNALFGIFQHYHLHTVFDRVVTSKISVAVYGNLAQPNHYANQLALGLISLGLLGSTRKLPSWFTVLLALPLLFVMVLSGSRSSWLYLGALPLLALPYRHRSPELRWLWRYSVLVLAGFALMHGVVQLPWLVTHEGITSFSRLYQESGGNSIRLFLWREALQIWADYPVFGAGFSQFAWQHFIRLPDLGNPAVNSLYNNAHNLPMQLAAETGLVGLLLVLGSLLTWLLRVRGNPASPSMWWGYGICAVLGLHSLLEYPLWYAYFLGIAAFVLGALEPQGYRLALPRVGQIVVAGLLLFGLSASALLLRNYRELEALTTLHAASLDDQTYVKREVAGLNALAGQPELRAYAELYLNPMYQVNEDHVDFKHPLNQRVMHAFPIGQVVYREVLFLAITGRMQEAEVMLERAIWSYPAEFAATRDTLEAMALKDPARYAALLKFALQKFEEHQRAVSAG
;
A
#
# COMPACT_ATOMS: atom_id res chain seq x y z
N MET A 1 31.70 -14.91 -33.10
CA MET A 1 31.48 -14.06 -31.91
C MET A 1 31.69 -14.92 -30.67
N PRO A 2 32.69 -14.65 -29.82
CA PRO A 2 32.87 -15.41 -28.59
C PRO A 2 31.69 -15.10 -27.67
N GLY A 3 30.91 -16.13 -27.32
CA GLY A 3 29.75 -16.01 -26.46
C GLY A 3 30.16 -15.48 -25.08
N LEU A 4 29.47 -14.44 -24.61
CA LEU A 4 29.54 -13.96 -23.24
C LEU A 4 29.04 -15.08 -22.30
N SER A 5 29.95 -15.97 -21.91
CA SER A 5 29.71 -16.97 -20.87
C SER A 5 29.70 -16.28 -19.50
N PHE A 6 28.55 -15.74 -19.10
CA PHE A 6 28.37 -15.24 -17.74
C PHE A 6 28.41 -16.44 -16.77
N SER A 7 29.36 -16.42 -15.81
CA SER A 7 29.38 -17.42 -14.75
C SER A 7 28.12 -17.29 -13.86
N SER A 8 27.63 -18.40 -13.30
CA SER A 8 26.48 -18.40 -12.39
C SER A 8 26.65 -17.45 -11.19
N ARG A 9 27.89 -17.23 -10.75
CA ARG A 9 28.25 -16.24 -9.73
C ARG A 9 27.94 -14.82 -10.19
N ASN A 10 28.28 -14.44 -11.42
CA ASN A 10 28.01 -13.09 -11.93
C ASN A 10 26.50 -12.83 -12.00
N LEU A 11 25.71 -13.82 -12.41
CA LEU A 11 24.25 -13.71 -12.45
C LEU A 11 23.62 -13.55 -11.05
N ALA A 12 24.16 -14.24 -10.04
CA ALA A 12 23.70 -14.08 -8.66
C ALA A 12 23.95 -12.67 -8.10
N HIS A 13 25.10 -12.06 -8.44
CA HIS A 13 25.39 -10.67 -8.04
C HIS A 13 24.50 -9.67 -8.78
N ILE A 14 24.20 -9.90 -10.07
CA ILE A 14 23.23 -9.07 -10.81
C ILE A 14 21.86 -9.14 -10.15
N SER A 15 21.40 -10.34 -9.80
CA SER A 15 20.13 -10.54 -9.08
C SER A 15 20.11 -9.78 -7.74
N LEU A 16 21.17 -9.92 -6.93
CA LEU A 16 21.30 -9.18 -5.67
C LEU A 16 21.27 -7.66 -5.88
N THR A 17 21.97 -7.15 -6.89
CA THR A 17 21.95 -5.72 -7.25
C THR A 17 20.54 -5.28 -7.65
N LEU A 18 19.81 -6.06 -8.45
CA LEU A 18 18.43 -5.73 -8.82
C LEU A 18 17.49 -5.70 -7.61
N VAL A 19 17.64 -6.62 -6.64
CA VAL A 19 16.92 -6.55 -5.36
C VAL A 19 17.32 -5.29 -4.58
N GLY A 20 18.60 -4.94 -4.53
CA GLY A 20 19.07 -3.71 -3.90
C GLY A 20 18.46 -2.47 -4.55
N LEU A 21 18.43 -2.41 -5.89
CA LEU A 21 17.82 -1.32 -6.64
C LEU A 21 16.30 -1.23 -6.44
N MET A 22 15.62 -2.37 -6.23
CA MET A 22 14.21 -2.42 -5.83
C MET A 22 13.96 -1.70 -4.50
N TRP A 23 14.97 -1.60 -3.62
CA TRP A 23 14.87 -0.94 -2.31
C TRP A 23 15.29 0.54 -2.36
N VAL A 24 15.68 1.03 -3.54
CA VAL A 24 16.11 2.41 -3.78
C VAL A 24 15.19 3.10 -4.77
N PHE A 25 15.10 2.61 -6.01
CA PHE A 25 14.45 3.36 -7.09
C PHE A 25 12.96 3.64 -6.88
N PRO A 26 12.12 2.68 -6.46
CA PRO A 26 10.70 2.96 -6.22
C PRO A 26 10.47 4.11 -5.23
N PHE A 27 11.35 4.22 -4.23
CA PHE A 27 11.25 5.23 -3.18
C PHE A 27 11.67 6.63 -3.65
N LEU A 28 12.43 6.73 -4.73
CA LEU A 28 12.94 8.01 -5.27
C LEU A 28 12.10 8.56 -6.42
N TYR A 29 11.00 7.89 -6.80
CA TYR A 29 10.16 8.34 -7.91
C TYR A 29 9.40 9.64 -7.55
N PRO A 30 9.54 10.74 -8.30
CA PRO A 30 9.08 12.06 -7.86
C PRO A 30 7.65 12.44 -8.30
N SER A 31 7.00 11.64 -9.15
CA SER A 31 5.73 12.00 -9.79
C SER A 31 4.57 11.22 -9.18
N HIS A 32 3.50 11.93 -8.81
CA HIS A 32 2.31 11.37 -8.19
C HIS A 32 1.07 11.97 -8.85
N ALA A 33 0.50 11.25 -9.80
CA ALA A 33 -0.66 11.70 -10.56
C ALA A 33 -1.78 10.64 -10.54
N TYR A 34 -3.02 11.11 -10.64
CA TYR A 34 -4.15 10.24 -10.93
C TYR A 34 -4.00 9.60 -12.32
N PRO A 35 -4.55 8.40 -12.56
CA PRO A 35 -5.49 7.67 -11.70
C PRO A 35 -4.91 6.99 -10.45
N LEU A 36 -3.64 6.59 -10.50
CA LEU A 36 -2.96 5.89 -9.40
C LEU A 36 -1.65 6.57 -9.06
N THR A 37 -1.65 7.32 -7.95
CA THR A 37 -0.53 8.17 -7.53
C THR A 37 0.75 7.40 -7.19
N THR A 38 0.66 6.08 -7.01
CA THR A 38 1.80 5.19 -6.69
C THR A 38 2.15 4.22 -7.81
N PHE A 39 1.47 4.26 -8.96
CA PHE A 39 1.59 3.23 -10.00
C PHE A 39 3.05 2.96 -10.43
N TYR A 40 3.80 4.00 -10.76
CA TYR A 40 5.18 3.85 -11.24
C TYR A 40 6.14 3.35 -10.16
N GLN A 41 5.89 3.71 -8.89
CA GLN A 41 6.64 3.18 -7.76
C GLN A 41 6.39 1.68 -7.62
N GLU A 42 5.13 1.27 -7.67
CA GLU A 42 4.74 -0.14 -7.55
C GLU A 42 5.23 -0.98 -8.73
N TRP A 43 4.99 -0.48 -9.95
CA TRP A 43 5.41 -1.15 -11.17
C TRP A 43 6.93 -1.34 -11.22
N SER A 44 7.71 -0.31 -10.87
CA SER A 44 9.18 -0.42 -10.86
C SER A 44 9.67 -1.41 -9.82
N ALA A 45 9.02 -1.49 -8.64
CA ALA A 45 9.33 -2.51 -7.65
C ALA A 45 9.04 -3.92 -8.17
N VAL A 46 7.86 -4.14 -8.75
CA VAL A 46 7.46 -5.43 -9.34
C VAL A 46 8.42 -5.85 -10.45
N ALA A 47 8.70 -4.95 -11.40
CA ALA A 47 9.60 -5.20 -12.52
C ALA A 47 11.01 -5.58 -12.03
N LEU A 48 11.60 -4.79 -11.13
CA LEU A 48 12.93 -5.09 -10.58
C LEU A 48 12.96 -6.43 -9.84
N GLY A 49 11.92 -6.75 -9.08
CA GLY A 49 11.77 -8.05 -8.41
C GLY A 49 11.65 -9.24 -9.38
N LEU A 50 10.91 -9.07 -10.48
CA LEU A 50 10.77 -10.09 -11.53
C LEU A 50 12.10 -10.30 -12.27
N PHE A 51 12.78 -9.23 -12.68
CA PHE A 51 14.09 -9.32 -13.31
C PHE A 51 15.15 -9.93 -12.39
N ALA A 52 15.13 -9.58 -11.09
CA ALA A 52 16.00 -10.22 -10.10
C ALA A 52 15.73 -11.73 -9.99
N SER A 53 14.46 -12.13 -10.08
CA SER A 53 14.01 -13.52 -9.97
C SER A 53 14.34 -14.39 -11.18
N LEU A 54 14.76 -13.82 -12.32
CA LEU A 54 15.26 -14.60 -13.47
C LEU A 54 16.43 -15.52 -13.11
N TRP A 55 17.22 -15.17 -12.08
CA TRP A 55 18.30 -16.02 -11.59
C TRP A 55 17.81 -17.38 -11.05
N LEU A 56 16.55 -17.49 -10.64
CA LEU A 56 15.94 -18.76 -10.21
C LEU A 56 15.88 -19.81 -11.34
N LEU A 57 16.02 -19.40 -12.59
CA LEU A 57 16.08 -20.30 -13.76
C LEU A 57 17.45 -20.97 -13.93
N VAL A 58 18.49 -20.48 -13.25
CA VAL A 58 19.82 -21.08 -13.34
C VAL A 58 19.79 -22.47 -12.69
N PRO A 59 20.11 -23.55 -13.45
CA PRO A 59 20.13 -24.88 -12.91
C PRO A 59 21.09 -25.00 -11.75
N SER A 60 20.65 -25.76 -10.76
CA SER A 60 21.16 -25.69 -9.41
C SER A 60 21.73 -27.06 -9.05
N SER A 61 22.79 -27.14 -8.25
CA SER A 61 23.31 -28.43 -7.76
C SER A 61 22.26 -29.12 -6.86
N LYS A 62 22.33 -30.45 -6.65
CA LYS A 62 21.23 -31.27 -6.07
C LYS A 62 20.59 -30.79 -4.74
N ARG A 63 21.18 -29.86 -3.99
CA ARG A 63 20.64 -29.28 -2.72
C ARG A 63 19.77 -28.04 -2.92
N GLU A 64 19.67 -27.55 -4.13
CA GLU A 64 19.08 -26.25 -4.41
C GLU A 64 17.59 -26.34 -4.84
N ALA A 65 16.97 -27.51 -4.94
CA ALA A 65 15.52 -27.61 -5.19
C ALA A 65 14.64 -27.37 -3.94
N ASP A 66 15.20 -26.77 -2.91
CA ASP A 66 14.52 -26.49 -1.64
C ASP A 66 13.67 -25.24 -1.75
N VAL A 67 12.47 -25.29 -1.19
CA VAL A 67 11.51 -24.18 -1.15
C VAL A 67 11.28 -23.74 0.30
N PRO A 68 11.34 -22.44 0.62
CA PRO A 68 11.12 -21.96 1.97
C PRO A 68 9.66 -22.16 2.40
N GLN A 69 9.42 -22.56 3.66
CA GLN A 69 8.07 -22.84 4.16
C GLN A 69 7.14 -21.63 4.04
N ILE A 70 7.68 -20.43 4.26
CA ILE A 70 6.90 -19.20 4.28
C ILE A 70 6.13 -18.94 2.96
N ILE A 71 6.47 -19.59 1.84
CA ILE A 71 5.68 -19.51 0.59
C ILE A 71 4.23 -20.00 0.77
N ILE A 72 3.94 -20.84 1.77
CA ILE A 72 2.57 -21.23 2.10
C ILE A 72 1.68 -19.99 2.34
N LEU A 73 2.24 -18.91 2.88
CA LEU A 73 1.52 -17.67 3.14
C LEU A 73 0.92 -17.05 1.87
N PRO A 74 1.73 -16.59 0.89
CA PRO A 74 1.17 -16.03 -0.34
C PRO A 74 0.34 -17.05 -1.12
N MET A 75 0.72 -18.34 -1.16
CA MET A 75 -0.06 -19.35 -1.89
C MET A 75 -1.44 -19.57 -1.28
N GLY A 76 -1.54 -19.63 0.06
CA GLY A 76 -2.82 -19.75 0.73
C GLY A 76 -3.71 -18.52 0.51
N LEU A 77 -3.12 -17.30 0.49
CA LEU A 77 -3.88 -16.08 0.21
C LEU A 77 -4.36 -16.04 -1.25
N THR A 78 -3.57 -16.54 -2.21
CA THR A 78 -4.04 -16.75 -3.59
C THR A 78 -5.25 -17.69 -3.64
N LEU A 79 -5.23 -18.79 -2.89
CA LEU A 79 -6.38 -19.72 -2.83
C LEU A 79 -7.63 -19.06 -2.23
N ILE A 80 -7.47 -18.22 -1.20
CA ILE A 80 -8.58 -17.44 -0.63
C ILE A 80 -9.14 -16.45 -1.65
N ALA A 81 -8.27 -15.75 -2.39
CA ALA A 81 -8.69 -14.82 -3.43
C ALA A 81 -9.49 -15.52 -4.55
N LEU A 82 -9.05 -16.71 -4.97
CA LEU A 82 -9.78 -17.53 -5.94
C LEU A 82 -11.12 -18.02 -5.37
N LEU A 83 -11.16 -18.40 -4.09
CA LEU A 83 -12.42 -18.77 -3.43
C LEU A 83 -13.41 -17.59 -3.40
N HIS A 84 -12.95 -16.38 -3.07
CA HIS A 84 -13.79 -15.17 -3.09
C HIS A 84 -14.31 -14.86 -4.49
N LEU A 85 -13.48 -15.05 -5.52
CA LEU A 85 -13.89 -14.92 -6.92
C LEU A 85 -14.99 -15.93 -7.26
N MET A 86 -14.82 -17.20 -6.90
CA MET A 86 -15.82 -18.25 -7.12
C MET A 86 -17.12 -18.01 -6.36
N GLN A 87 -17.06 -17.33 -5.20
CA GLN A 87 -18.22 -16.93 -4.40
C GLN A 87 -18.90 -15.66 -4.93
N GLY A 88 -18.37 -15.00 -5.97
CA GLY A 88 -18.93 -13.76 -6.50
C GLY A 88 -18.81 -12.57 -5.56
N LYS A 89 -17.87 -12.60 -4.61
CA LYS A 89 -17.66 -11.54 -3.61
C LYS A 89 -16.95 -10.30 -4.15
N LEU A 90 -16.31 -10.41 -5.31
CA LEU A 90 -15.52 -9.34 -5.92
C LEU A 90 -16.35 -8.66 -7.01
N ALA A 91 -16.37 -7.32 -7.01
CA ALA A 91 -17.07 -6.53 -8.03
C ALA A 91 -16.49 -6.77 -9.44
N TYR A 92 -15.17 -6.94 -9.51
CA TYR A 92 -14.44 -7.16 -10.76
C TYR A 92 -13.53 -8.39 -10.64
N PRO A 93 -13.59 -9.35 -11.59
CA PRO A 93 -12.68 -10.48 -11.61
C PRO A 93 -11.19 -10.09 -11.65
N GLY A 94 -10.87 -8.96 -12.30
CA GLY A 94 -9.50 -8.43 -12.36
C GLY A 94 -8.90 -8.06 -11.00
N GLN A 95 -9.72 -7.76 -9.98
CA GLN A 95 -9.22 -7.54 -8.62
C GLN A 95 -8.60 -8.83 -8.05
N ALA A 96 -9.23 -9.99 -8.29
CA ALA A 96 -8.70 -11.29 -7.87
C ALA A 96 -7.40 -11.62 -8.61
N GLN A 97 -7.37 -11.31 -9.91
CA GLN A 97 -6.18 -11.53 -10.75
C GLN A 97 -5.00 -10.71 -10.25
N LEU A 98 -5.17 -9.40 -10.07
CA LEU A 98 -4.10 -8.51 -9.60
C LEU A 98 -3.60 -8.96 -8.22
N LEU A 99 -4.50 -9.32 -7.31
CA LEU A 99 -4.13 -9.82 -5.99
C LEU A 99 -3.31 -11.13 -6.07
N ALA A 100 -3.73 -12.06 -6.93
CA ALA A 100 -2.99 -13.30 -7.17
C ALA A 100 -1.60 -13.02 -7.75
N GLU A 101 -1.46 -12.08 -8.69
CA GLU A 101 -0.18 -11.67 -9.25
C GLU A 101 0.78 -11.11 -8.18
N TYR A 102 0.31 -10.24 -7.29
CA TYR A 102 1.11 -9.72 -6.18
C TYR A 102 1.57 -10.85 -5.23
N PHE A 103 0.69 -11.81 -4.90
CA PHE A 103 1.06 -12.95 -4.05
C PHE A 103 2.03 -13.92 -4.73
N LEU A 104 1.85 -14.22 -6.01
CA LEU A 104 2.79 -15.02 -6.80
C LEU A 104 4.16 -14.33 -6.88
N TRP A 105 4.18 -13.01 -7.08
CA TRP A 105 5.41 -12.21 -7.02
C TRP A 105 6.08 -12.27 -5.64
N CYS A 106 5.32 -12.20 -4.55
CA CYS A 106 5.84 -12.40 -3.19
C CYS A 106 6.47 -13.79 -3.02
N ALA A 107 5.83 -14.85 -3.53
CA ALA A 107 6.36 -16.20 -3.47
C ALA A 107 7.70 -16.33 -4.23
N LEU A 108 7.81 -15.71 -5.41
CA LEU A 108 9.06 -15.64 -6.16
C LEU A 108 10.16 -14.91 -5.37
N LEU A 109 9.84 -13.78 -4.73
CA LEU A 109 10.81 -13.04 -3.91
C LEU A 109 11.22 -13.79 -2.64
N MET A 110 10.30 -14.51 -1.99
CA MET A 110 10.63 -15.38 -0.86
C MET A 110 11.58 -16.51 -1.29
N LEU A 111 11.29 -17.16 -2.42
CA LEU A 111 12.17 -18.17 -2.99
C LEU A 111 13.53 -17.57 -3.35
N LEU A 112 13.55 -16.39 -3.97
CA LEU A 112 14.78 -15.68 -4.34
C LEU A 112 15.64 -15.35 -3.12
N GLY A 113 15.06 -14.78 -2.07
CA GLY A 113 15.77 -14.47 -0.83
C GLY A 113 16.38 -15.70 -0.19
N PHE A 114 15.63 -16.80 -0.16
CA PHE A 114 16.12 -18.09 0.36
C PHE A 114 17.30 -18.63 -0.46
N ARG A 115 17.20 -18.62 -1.80
CA ARG A 115 18.24 -19.15 -2.70
C ARG A 115 19.49 -18.28 -2.72
N LEU A 116 19.34 -16.96 -2.71
CA LEU A 116 20.48 -16.04 -2.61
C LEU A 116 21.19 -16.18 -1.26
N ARG A 117 20.46 -16.42 -0.16
CA ARG A 117 21.10 -16.77 1.13
C ARG A 117 21.92 -18.04 1.01
N GLN A 118 21.40 -19.10 0.39
CA GLN A 118 22.14 -20.35 0.24
C GLN A 118 23.42 -20.17 -0.58
N HIS A 119 23.41 -19.25 -1.55
CA HIS A 119 24.55 -18.95 -2.40
C HIS A 119 25.61 -18.07 -1.72
N PHE A 120 25.20 -16.95 -1.12
CA PHE A 120 26.12 -15.94 -0.55
C PHE A 120 26.43 -16.14 0.95
N GLY A 121 25.57 -16.88 1.65
CA GLY A 121 25.48 -16.83 3.10
C GLY A 121 24.72 -15.59 3.58
N LEU A 122 24.04 -15.73 4.71
CA LEU A 122 23.18 -14.68 5.26
C LEU A 122 23.92 -13.35 5.55
N PRO A 123 25.14 -13.35 6.15
CA PRO A 123 25.83 -12.09 6.46
C PRO A 123 26.18 -11.27 5.22
N HIS A 124 26.75 -11.88 4.18
CA HIS A 124 27.13 -11.17 2.95
C HIS A 124 25.91 -10.63 2.21
N LEU A 125 24.85 -11.43 2.11
CA LEU A 125 23.60 -11.02 1.49
C LEU A 125 23.02 -9.77 2.14
N LEU A 126 22.84 -9.81 3.47
CA LEU A 126 22.18 -8.73 4.20
C LEU A 126 23.05 -7.47 4.33
N VAL A 127 24.38 -7.61 4.40
CA VAL A 127 25.30 -6.46 4.36
C VAL A 127 25.22 -5.72 3.02
N GLY A 128 25.12 -6.44 1.89
CA GLY A 128 24.93 -5.82 0.58
C GLY A 128 23.61 -5.04 0.50
N LEU A 129 22.52 -5.68 0.91
CA LEU A 129 21.18 -5.06 0.90
C LEU A 129 21.04 -3.90 1.87
N ALA A 130 21.68 -3.96 3.04
CA ALA A 130 21.74 -2.85 3.99
C ALA A 130 22.42 -1.61 3.38
N GLY A 131 23.44 -1.81 2.53
CA GLY A 131 24.04 -0.71 1.77
C GLY A 131 23.04 0.01 0.86
N PHE A 132 22.21 -0.74 0.13
CA PHE A 132 21.16 -0.17 -0.72
C PHE A 132 20.05 0.50 0.09
N ALA A 133 19.55 -0.13 1.14
CA ALA A 133 18.52 0.46 2.01
C ALA A 133 18.99 1.78 2.63
N LEU A 134 20.24 1.83 3.11
CA LEU A 134 20.83 3.06 3.63
C LEU A 134 20.98 4.12 2.54
N LEU A 135 21.51 3.77 1.36
CA LEU A 135 21.64 4.69 0.23
C LEU A 135 20.29 5.30 -0.16
N GLY A 136 19.25 4.48 -0.28
CA GLY A 136 17.89 4.94 -0.58
C GLY A 136 17.36 5.90 0.48
N ALA A 137 17.56 5.58 1.76
CA ALA A 137 17.15 6.43 2.87
C ALA A 137 17.91 7.77 2.91
N GLU A 138 19.22 7.79 2.68
CA GLU A 138 20.04 9.01 2.65
C GLU A 138 19.65 9.93 1.48
N LEU A 139 19.43 9.35 0.29
CA LEU A 139 18.97 10.13 -0.88
C LEU A 139 17.60 10.75 -0.63
N ASN A 140 16.67 9.98 -0.05
CA ASN A 140 15.35 10.52 0.31
C ASN A 140 15.42 11.53 1.45
N ALA A 141 16.32 11.35 2.41
CA ALA A 141 16.56 12.33 3.46
C ALA A 141 17.08 13.66 2.90
N LEU A 142 18.01 13.60 1.94
CA LEU A 142 18.47 14.78 1.22
C LEU A 142 17.30 15.51 0.52
N PHE A 143 16.41 14.77 -0.16
CA PHE A 143 15.22 15.36 -0.79
C PHE A 143 14.25 15.94 0.24
N GLY A 144 14.08 15.31 1.40
CA GLY A 144 13.30 15.88 2.51
C GLY A 144 13.90 17.16 3.07
N ILE A 145 15.24 17.29 3.12
CA ILE A 145 15.91 18.53 3.49
C ILE A 145 15.66 19.62 2.44
N PHE A 146 15.74 19.28 1.15
CA PHE A 146 15.42 20.23 0.07
C PHE A 146 13.97 20.71 0.14
N GLN A 147 13.03 19.80 0.43
CA GLN A 147 11.62 20.14 0.67
C GLN A 147 11.42 21.05 1.87
N HIS A 148 12.10 20.79 2.99
CA HIS A 148 11.93 21.56 4.23
C HIS A 148 12.39 23.00 4.07
N TYR A 149 13.54 23.21 3.44
CA TYR A 149 14.14 24.53 3.26
C TYR A 149 13.76 25.23 1.96
N HIS A 150 12.88 24.61 1.15
CA HIS A 150 12.50 25.10 -0.19
C HIS A 150 13.72 25.43 -1.06
N LEU A 151 14.73 24.55 -1.03
CA LEU A 151 15.98 24.75 -1.77
C LEU A 151 15.77 24.44 -3.25
N HIS A 152 15.84 25.47 -4.08
CA HIS A 152 15.90 25.33 -5.54
C HIS A 152 17.28 24.84 -5.97
N THR A 153 17.32 23.69 -6.61
CA THR A 153 18.55 23.02 -7.05
C THR A 153 18.39 22.45 -8.45
N VAL A 154 19.48 21.90 -9.01
CA VAL A 154 19.41 21.12 -10.26
C VAL A 154 18.53 19.86 -10.13
N PHE A 155 18.18 19.47 -8.89
CA PHE A 155 17.35 18.30 -8.60
C PHE A 155 15.85 18.62 -8.53
N ASP A 156 15.40 19.85 -8.79
CA ASP A 156 13.97 20.23 -8.66
C ASP A 156 13.02 19.32 -9.46
N ARG A 157 13.46 18.77 -10.61
CA ARG A 157 12.67 17.83 -11.42
C ARG A 157 12.56 16.42 -10.82
N VAL A 158 13.47 16.07 -9.91
CA VAL A 158 13.54 14.76 -9.26
C VAL A 158 13.24 14.85 -7.76
N VAL A 159 12.74 16.01 -7.29
CA VAL A 159 12.23 16.18 -5.93
C VAL A 159 10.73 16.46 -6.01
N THR A 160 9.95 15.68 -5.28
CA THR A 160 8.50 15.87 -5.20
C THR A 160 8.18 17.21 -4.56
N SER A 161 7.25 17.96 -5.13
CA SER A 161 6.81 19.23 -4.55
C SER A 161 6.13 19.01 -3.19
N LYS A 162 6.46 19.87 -2.22
CA LYS A 162 5.86 19.84 -0.88
C LYS A 162 4.50 20.55 -0.91
N ILE A 163 3.41 19.83 -0.67
CA ILE A 163 2.03 20.35 -0.64
C ILE A 163 1.40 20.32 0.76
N SER A 164 2.10 19.78 1.75
CA SER A 164 1.65 19.68 3.14
C SER A 164 2.73 20.18 4.10
N VAL A 165 2.39 20.43 5.36
CA VAL A 165 3.36 20.78 6.41
C VAL A 165 4.44 19.69 6.58
N ALA A 166 4.03 18.43 6.55
CA ALA A 166 4.90 17.28 6.76
C ALA A 166 5.93 17.13 5.63
N VAL A 167 7.13 16.69 5.99
CA VAL A 167 8.17 16.29 5.03
C VAL A 167 8.02 14.82 4.68
N TYR A 168 8.11 14.47 3.40
CA TYR A 168 7.85 13.11 2.93
C TYR A 168 8.81 12.62 1.83
N GLY A 169 9.87 13.38 1.52
CA GLY A 169 10.80 13.04 0.45
C GLY A 169 10.07 12.81 -0.87
N ASN A 170 10.47 11.80 -1.64
CA ASN A 170 9.79 11.42 -2.88
C ASN A 170 8.67 10.38 -2.71
N LEU A 171 8.26 10.09 -1.48
CA LEU A 171 7.18 9.11 -1.27
C LEU A 171 5.78 9.75 -1.27
N ALA A 172 5.68 11.08 -1.18
CA ALA A 172 4.41 11.81 -1.02
C ALA A 172 3.51 11.32 0.13
N GLN A 173 4.06 10.52 1.06
CA GLN A 173 3.35 9.94 2.20
C GLN A 173 4.30 9.95 3.42
N PRO A 174 4.00 10.74 4.47
CA PRO A 174 4.94 10.94 5.59
C PRO A 174 5.26 9.69 6.43
N ASN A 175 4.31 8.77 6.60
CA ASN A 175 4.52 7.52 7.35
C ASN A 175 5.32 6.48 6.58
N HIS A 176 5.16 6.40 5.25
CA HIS A 176 6.02 5.63 4.36
C HIS A 176 7.43 6.17 4.41
N TYR A 177 7.57 7.50 4.39
CA TYR A 177 8.86 8.15 4.49
C TYR A 177 9.56 7.82 5.81
N ALA A 178 8.88 7.99 6.95
CA ALA A 178 9.39 7.59 8.25
C ALA A 178 9.76 6.10 8.33
N ASN A 179 8.95 5.21 7.73
CA ASN A 179 9.27 3.79 7.64
C ASN A 179 10.59 3.56 6.89
N GLN A 180 10.75 4.12 5.68
CA GLN A 180 11.99 3.94 4.91
C GLN A 180 13.23 4.46 5.67
N LEU A 181 13.13 5.61 6.34
CA LEU A 181 14.21 6.15 7.17
C LEU A 181 14.58 5.21 8.32
N ALA A 182 13.59 4.56 8.95
CA ALA A 182 13.82 3.54 9.96
C ALA A 182 14.56 2.32 9.37
N LEU A 183 14.18 1.85 8.17
CA LEU A 183 14.91 0.77 7.49
C LEU A 183 16.36 1.16 7.18
N GLY A 184 16.60 2.42 6.82
CA GLY A 184 17.93 3.02 6.64
C GLY A 184 18.76 3.00 7.93
N LEU A 185 18.18 3.46 9.05
CA LEU A 185 18.84 3.45 10.37
C LEU A 185 19.16 2.02 10.86
N ILE A 186 18.24 1.07 10.66
CA ILE A 186 18.51 -0.35 10.95
C ILE A 186 19.70 -0.86 10.11
N SER A 187 19.73 -0.49 8.84
CA SER A 187 20.80 -0.86 7.91
C SER A 187 22.15 -0.23 8.27
N LEU A 188 22.16 1.03 8.70
CA LEU A 188 23.33 1.70 9.25
C LEU A 188 23.86 0.98 10.49
N GLY A 189 22.99 0.52 11.38
CA GLY A 189 23.37 -0.30 12.53
C GLY A 189 24.07 -1.61 12.11
N LEU A 190 23.50 -2.34 11.14
CA LEU A 190 24.14 -3.57 10.64
C LEU A 190 25.52 -3.27 10.05
N LEU A 191 25.64 -2.25 9.20
CA LEU A 191 26.91 -1.87 8.59
C LEU A 191 27.94 -1.41 9.63
N GLY A 192 27.53 -0.59 10.61
CA GLY A 192 28.40 -0.13 11.70
C GLY A 192 28.94 -1.29 12.54
N SER A 193 28.10 -2.26 12.89
CA SER A 193 28.53 -3.42 13.69
C SER A 193 29.39 -4.43 12.92
N THR A 194 29.13 -4.64 11.62
CA THR A 194 29.81 -5.68 10.82
C THR A 194 31.03 -5.16 10.05
N ARG A 195 30.96 -3.95 9.49
CA ARG A 195 32.08 -3.28 8.79
C ARG A 195 32.95 -2.45 9.73
N LYS A 196 32.57 -2.34 11.01
CA LYS A 196 33.26 -1.52 12.03
C LYS A 196 33.45 -0.08 11.56
N LEU A 197 32.37 0.52 11.03
CA LEU A 197 32.39 1.93 10.64
C LEU A 197 32.80 2.79 11.85
N PRO A 198 33.64 3.82 11.67
CA PRO A 198 34.01 4.67 12.78
C PRO A 198 32.78 5.43 13.31
N SER A 199 32.72 5.67 14.62
CA SER A 199 31.54 6.24 15.28
C SER A 199 31.13 7.60 14.69
N TRP A 200 32.10 8.45 14.33
CA TRP A 200 31.82 9.76 13.72
C TRP A 200 31.09 9.64 12.39
N PHE A 201 31.44 8.64 11.56
CA PHE A 201 30.82 8.41 10.26
C PHE A 201 29.41 7.83 10.43
N THR A 202 29.23 6.97 11.43
CA THR A 202 27.90 6.46 11.80
C THR A 202 26.98 7.59 12.26
N VAL A 203 27.50 8.53 13.06
CA VAL A 203 26.74 9.72 13.48
C VAL A 203 26.42 10.61 12.28
N LEU A 204 27.39 10.87 11.40
CA LEU A 204 27.20 11.68 10.20
C LEU A 204 26.03 11.21 9.33
N LEU A 205 25.89 9.88 9.15
CA LEU A 205 24.79 9.28 8.40
C LEU A 205 23.48 9.23 9.21
N ALA A 206 23.54 8.98 10.51
CA ALA A 206 22.31 8.94 11.32
C ALA A 206 21.62 10.32 11.46
N LEU A 207 22.39 11.42 11.51
CA LEU A 207 21.86 12.77 11.75
C LEU A 207 20.82 13.24 10.72
N PRO A 208 21.08 13.23 9.39
CA PRO A 208 20.08 13.67 8.41
C PRO A 208 18.82 12.82 8.46
N LEU A 209 18.95 11.49 8.61
CA LEU A 209 17.82 10.58 8.74
C LEU A 209 16.94 10.93 9.95
N LEU A 210 17.55 11.14 11.12
CA LEU A 210 16.84 11.50 12.35
C LEU A 210 16.16 12.87 12.25
N PHE A 211 16.84 13.84 11.65
CA PHE A 211 16.31 15.20 11.47
C PHE A 211 15.02 15.20 10.65
N VAL A 212 15.05 14.63 9.43
CA VAL A 212 13.87 14.60 8.56
C VAL A 212 12.80 13.62 9.03
N MET A 213 13.16 12.59 9.80
CA MET A 213 12.18 11.69 10.42
C MET A 213 11.28 12.46 11.41
N VAL A 214 11.83 13.40 12.17
CA VAL A 214 11.02 14.28 13.04
C VAL A 214 10.11 15.18 12.19
N LEU A 215 10.63 15.76 11.11
CA LEU A 215 9.88 16.63 10.20
C LEU A 215 8.76 15.92 9.43
N SER A 216 8.81 14.59 9.34
CA SER A 216 7.71 13.79 8.79
C SER A 216 6.43 13.85 9.64
N GLY A 217 6.53 14.17 10.93
CA GLY A 217 5.39 14.16 11.84
C GLY A 217 4.89 12.77 12.22
N SER A 218 5.50 11.69 11.71
CA SER A 218 5.04 10.33 11.99
C SER A 218 5.33 9.91 13.43
N ARG A 219 4.28 9.76 14.24
CA ARG A 219 4.37 9.26 15.62
C ARG A 219 4.86 7.81 15.70
N SER A 220 4.61 7.01 14.65
CA SER A 220 5.04 5.61 14.57
C SER A 220 6.56 5.46 14.62
N SER A 221 7.32 6.50 14.28
CA SER A 221 8.78 6.55 14.41
C SER A 221 9.28 6.19 15.82
N TRP A 222 8.55 6.59 16.88
CA TRP A 222 8.86 6.20 18.26
C TRP A 222 8.78 4.70 18.47
N LEU A 223 7.77 4.05 17.90
CA LEU A 223 7.59 2.59 17.99
C LEU A 223 8.69 1.88 17.19
N TYR A 224 9.01 2.38 15.99
CA TYR A 224 10.05 1.82 15.13
C TYR A 224 11.42 1.83 15.83
N LEU A 225 11.84 3.01 16.31
CA LEU A 225 13.14 3.17 16.97
C LEU A 225 13.17 2.53 18.36
N GLY A 226 12.04 2.51 19.07
CA GLY A 226 11.89 1.83 20.37
C GLY A 226 11.99 0.31 20.27
N ALA A 227 11.55 -0.30 19.16
CA ALA A 227 11.68 -1.73 18.94
C ALA A 227 13.14 -2.20 18.81
N LEU A 228 14.03 -1.37 18.27
CA LEU A 228 15.42 -1.72 18.00
C LEU A 228 16.25 -2.10 19.25
N PRO A 229 16.28 -1.28 20.32
CA PRO A 229 16.98 -1.66 21.54
C PRO A 229 16.30 -2.86 22.23
N LEU A 230 14.97 -3.00 22.15
CA LEU A 230 14.25 -4.15 22.71
C LEU A 230 14.63 -5.46 22.02
N LEU A 231 14.83 -5.45 20.69
CA LEU A 231 15.30 -6.61 19.93
C LEU A 231 16.76 -6.98 20.25
N ALA A 232 17.62 -5.99 20.49
CA ALA A 232 19.03 -6.22 20.82
C ALA A 232 19.25 -6.63 22.28
N LEU A 233 18.36 -6.20 23.19
CA LEU A 233 18.52 -6.33 24.65
C LEU A 233 18.79 -7.76 25.14
N PRO A 234 18.04 -8.81 24.74
CA PRO A 234 18.26 -10.17 25.23
C PRO A 234 19.62 -10.75 24.81
N TYR A 235 20.20 -10.23 23.73
CA TYR A 235 21.40 -10.79 23.11
C TYR A 235 22.64 -9.91 23.25
N ARG A 236 22.54 -8.75 23.91
CA ARG A 236 23.63 -7.76 24.05
C ARG A 236 24.91 -8.30 24.71
N HIS A 237 24.81 -9.39 25.47
CA HIS A 237 25.97 -10.02 26.13
C HIS A 237 26.58 -11.17 25.32
N ARG A 238 25.94 -11.60 24.23
CA ARG A 238 26.37 -12.75 23.41
C ARG A 238 27.58 -12.44 22.53
N SER A 239 27.72 -11.21 22.04
CA SER A 239 28.89 -10.78 21.27
C SER A 239 29.16 -9.27 21.40
N PRO A 240 30.38 -8.79 21.13
CA PRO A 240 30.70 -7.36 21.08
C PRO A 240 29.84 -6.59 20.07
N GLU A 241 29.54 -7.18 18.92
CA GLU A 241 28.75 -6.58 17.84
C GLU A 241 27.29 -6.37 18.29
N LEU A 242 26.70 -7.35 18.97
CA LEU A 242 25.34 -7.24 19.52
C LEU A 242 25.26 -6.23 20.67
N ARG A 243 26.34 -6.12 21.47
CA ARG A 243 26.46 -5.08 22.49
C ARG A 243 26.52 -3.69 21.87
N TRP A 244 27.30 -3.54 20.79
CA TRP A 244 27.39 -2.31 20.01
C TRP A 244 26.02 -1.94 19.43
N LEU A 245 25.31 -2.90 18.85
CA LEU A 245 23.97 -2.68 18.29
C LEU A 245 22.98 -2.20 19.34
N TRP A 246 22.97 -2.81 20.53
CA TRP A 246 22.13 -2.33 21.63
C TRP A 246 22.44 -0.87 22.00
N ARG A 247 23.72 -0.51 22.14
CA ARG A 247 24.14 0.88 22.44
C ARG A 247 23.76 1.83 21.31
N TYR A 248 24.01 1.44 20.07
CA TYR A 248 23.64 2.19 18.87
C TYR A 248 22.14 2.47 18.85
N SER A 249 21.30 1.45 19.06
CA SER A 249 19.85 1.61 19.07
C SER A 249 19.35 2.54 20.17
N VAL A 250 19.94 2.48 21.38
CA VAL A 250 19.63 3.42 22.47
C VAL A 250 20.03 4.85 22.08
N LEU A 251 21.21 5.04 21.48
CA LEU A 251 21.69 6.35 21.04
C LEU A 251 20.87 6.92 19.88
N VAL A 252 20.41 6.09 18.94
CA VAL A 252 19.51 6.52 17.86
C VAL A 252 18.16 6.97 18.42
N LEU A 253 17.59 6.24 19.37
CA LEU A 253 16.34 6.64 20.04
C LEU A 253 16.52 7.94 20.85
N ALA A 254 17.61 8.07 21.59
CA ALA A 254 17.93 9.30 22.32
C ALA A 254 18.20 10.48 21.37
N GLY A 255 18.88 10.23 20.24
CA GLY A 255 19.11 11.21 19.19
C GLY A 255 17.83 11.67 18.52
N PHE A 256 16.88 10.75 18.28
CA PHE A 256 15.54 11.09 17.80
C PHE A 256 14.79 11.99 18.79
N ALA A 257 14.82 11.63 20.08
CA ALA A 257 14.23 12.45 21.14
C ALA A 257 14.85 13.85 21.22
N LEU A 258 16.17 13.94 21.09
CA LEU A 258 16.88 15.22 21.03
C LEU A 258 16.48 16.03 19.79
N MET A 259 16.34 15.38 18.63
CA MET A 259 15.98 16.05 17.38
C MET A 259 14.60 16.71 17.45
N HIS A 260 13.65 16.17 18.22
CA HIS A 260 12.37 16.84 18.50
C HIS A 260 12.52 18.23 19.13
N GLY A 261 13.56 18.45 19.96
CA GLY A 261 13.91 19.77 20.47
C GLY A 261 14.71 20.60 19.47
N VAL A 262 15.65 19.98 18.74
CA VAL A 262 16.50 20.66 17.75
C VAL A 262 15.68 21.29 16.64
N VAL A 263 14.67 20.60 16.11
CA VAL A 263 13.83 21.14 15.02
C VAL A 263 13.03 22.38 15.43
N GLN A 264 12.91 22.68 16.72
CA GLN A 264 12.22 23.87 17.25
C GLN A 264 13.15 25.08 17.38
N LEU A 265 14.46 24.93 17.11
CA LEU A 265 15.40 26.04 17.21
C LEU A 265 15.09 27.11 16.15
N PRO A 266 15.12 28.42 16.49
CA PRO A 266 14.64 29.50 15.62
C PRO A 266 15.26 29.54 14.22
N TRP A 267 16.50 29.09 14.04
CA TRP A 267 17.20 29.08 12.76
C TRP A 267 16.97 27.80 11.93
N LEU A 268 16.35 26.75 12.50
CA LEU A 268 15.97 25.52 11.78
C LEU A 268 14.47 25.48 11.45
N VAL A 269 13.68 26.27 12.18
CA VAL A 269 12.27 26.49 11.92
C VAL A 269 12.12 27.45 10.74
N THR A 270 11.39 27.05 9.70
CA THR A 270 10.96 28.00 8.65
C THR A 270 9.90 28.95 9.22
N HIS A 271 9.69 30.13 8.62
CA HIS A 271 8.73 31.13 9.14
C HIS A 271 7.28 30.58 9.27
N GLU A 272 6.96 29.50 8.56
CA GLU A 272 5.71 28.76 8.66
C GLU A 272 5.68 27.70 9.78
N GLY A 273 6.83 27.31 10.34
CA GLY A 273 7.00 26.07 11.13
C GLY A 273 6.47 26.07 12.57
N ILE A 274 6.42 27.20 13.28
CA ILE A 274 5.97 27.22 14.70
C ILE A 274 4.46 26.94 14.82
N THR A 275 3.64 27.58 13.98
CA THR A 275 2.17 27.33 13.95
C THR A 275 1.82 26.04 13.21
N SER A 276 2.72 25.54 12.37
CA SER A 276 2.53 24.31 11.61
C SER A 276 2.90 23.06 12.40
N PHE A 277 3.86 23.13 13.33
CA PHE A 277 4.19 21.98 14.19
C PHE A 277 3.08 21.66 15.21
N SER A 278 2.45 22.69 15.77
CA SER A 278 1.26 22.52 16.62
C SER A 278 0.05 22.03 15.82
N ARG A 279 -0.16 22.52 14.58
CA ARG A 279 -1.18 22.01 13.65
C ARG A 279 -0.93 20.56 13.24
N LEU A 280 0.29 20.18 12.88
CA LEU A 280 0.68 18.79 12.58
C LEU A 280 0.33 17.83 13.74
N TYR A 281 0.51 18.31 14.98
CA TYR A 281 0.17 17.53 16.18
C TYR A 281 -1.34 17.52 16.50
N GLN A 282 -2.11 18.51 16.04
CA GLN A 282 -3.56 18.60 16.20
C GLN A 282 -4.34 17.90 15.07
N GLU A 283 -3.94 18.05 13.81
CA GLU A 283 -4.48 17.35 12.63
C GLU A 283 -4.30 15.83 12.72
N SER A 284 -3.38 15.35 13.56
CA SER A 284 -3.19 13.94 13.89
C SER A 284 -4.20 13.41 14.94
N GLY A 285 -5.40 14.01 15.00
CA GLY A 285 -6.59 13.48 15.69
C GLY A 285 -7.09 12.13 15.16
N GLY A 286 -6.42 11.54 14.15
CA GLY A 286 -6.75 10.26 13.52
C GLY A 286 -6.77 9.02 14.41
N ASN A 287 -6.54 9.14 15.73
CA ASN A 287 -6.72 8.02 16.66
C ASN A 287 -8.21 7.71 16.91
N SER A 288 -9.09 8.71 16.88
CA SER A 288 -10.54 8.49 17.07
C SER A 288 -11.14 7.71 15.89
N ILE A 289 -10.76 8.08 14.66
CA ILE A 289 -11.22 7.37 13.45
C ILE A 289 -10.65 5.95 13.35
N ARG A 290 -9.37 5.71 13.70
CA ARG A 290 -8.82 4.34 13.71
C ARG A 290 -9.59 3.42 14.65
N LEU A 291 -9.91 3.89 15.86
CA LEU A 291 -10.71 3.09 16.81
C LEU A 291 -12.12 2.80 16.28
N PHE A 292 -12.73 3.75 15.57
CA PHE A 292 -14.00 3.53 14.87
C PHE A 292 -13.87 2.45 13.80
N LEU A 293 -12.89 2.56 12.90
CA LEU A 293 -12.64 1.58 11.83
C LEU A 293 -12.29 0.19 12.36
N TRP A 294 -11.63 0.09 13.52
CA TRP A 294 -11.36 -1.21 14.16
C TRP A 294 -12.64 -1.87 14.67
N ARG A 295 -13.56 -1.08 15.26
CA ARG A 295 -14.87 -1.61 15.68
C ARG A 295 -15.69 -2.06 14.48
N GLU A 296 -15.68 -1.27 13.42
CA GLU A 296 -16.34 -1.62 12.16
C GLU A 296 -15.76 -2.88 11.53
N ALA A 297 -14.44 -3.03 11.48
CA ALA A 297 -13.78 -4.25 11.01
C ALA A 297 -14.23 -5.49 11.79
N LEU A 298 -14.39 -5.37 13.12
CA LEU A 298 -14.91 -6.44 13.96
C LEU A 298 -16.39 -6.75 13.69
N GLN A 299 -17.21 -5.75 13.38
CA GLN A 299 -18.61 -5.94 12.96
C GLN A 299 -18.70 -6.66 11.61
N ILE A 300 -17.88 -6.25 10.64
CA ILE A 300 -17.77 -6.95 9.35
C ILE A 300 -17.33 -8.39 9.57
N TRP A 301 -16.35 -8.63 10.44
CA TRP A 301 -15.93 -9.99 10.76
C TRP A 301 -17.04 -10.80 11.45
N ALA A 302 -17.82 -10.20 12.35
CA ALA A 302 -18.95 -10.87 13.00
C ALA A 302 -20.01 -11.33 11.98
N ASP A 303 -20.24 -10.54 10.93
CA ASP A 303 -21.18 -10.88 9.86
C ASP A 303 -20.61 -11.95 8.90
N TYR A 304 -19.29 -11.99 8.73
CA TYR A 304 -18.61 -12.92 7.83
C TYR A 304 -17.46 -13.70 8.52
N PRO A 305 -17.73 -14.53 9.53
CA PRO A 305 -16.72 -15.01 10.47
C PRO A 305 -15.68 -15.96 9.88
N VAL A 306 -16.08 -16.80 8.91
CA VAL A 306 -15.21 -17.89 8.40
C VAL A 306 -14.30 -17.41 7.27
N PHE A 307 -14.91 -16.91 6.19
CA PHE A 307 -14.20 -16.53 4.96
C PHE A 307 -14.18 -15.02 4.71
N GLY A 308 -14.67 -14.20 5.64
CA GLY A 308 -14.70 -12.75 5.50
C GLY A 308 -15.65 -12.25 4.41
N ALA A 309 -15.81 -10.93 4.33
CA ALA A 309 -16.66 -10.28 3.34
C ALA A 309 -16.13 -10.47 1.91
N GLY A 310 -14.83 -10.67 1.73
CA GLY A 310 -14.14 -10.69 0.45
C GLY A 310 -13.00 -9.67 0.41
N PHE A 311 -11.95 -9.92 -0.38
CA PHE A 311 -10.94 -8.89 -0.65
C PHE A 311 -11.56 -7.65 -1.31
N SER A 312 -11.04 -6.46 -0.98
CA SER A 312 -11.54 -5.19 -1.50
C SER A 312 -13.01 -4.90 -1.16
N GLN A 313 -13.58 -5.55 -0.15
CA GLN A 313 -14.96 -5.36 0.28
C GLN A 313 -15.10 -4.38 1.45
N PHE A 314 -14.00 -3.98 2.10
CA PHE A 314 -14.08 -3.08 3.25
C PHE A 314 -14.79 -1.76 2.92
N ALA A 315 -14.45 -1.12 1.80
CA ALA A 315 -15.08 0.14 1.37
C ALA A 315 -16.60 0.01 1.17
N TRP A 316 -17.03 -1.09 0.54
CA TRP A 316 -18.44 -1.37 0.32
C TRP A 316 -19.18 -1.64 1.63
N GLN A 317 -18.59 -2.46 2.50
CA GLN A 317 -19.17 -2.78 3.81
C GLN A 317 -19.25 -1.53 4.72
N HIS A 318 -18.25 -0.65 4.64
CA HIS A 318 -18.26 0.64 5.32
C HIS A 318 -19.42 1.52 4.83
N PHE A 319 -19.54 1.70 3.52
CA PHE A 319 -20.59 2.52 2.91
C PHE A 319 -22.00 2.08 3.30
N ILE A 320 -22.31 0.79 3.23
CA ILE A 320 -23.69 0.32 3.48
C ILE A 320 -24.10 0.38 4.95
N ARG A 321 -23.15 0.50 5.89
CA ARG A 321 -23.36 0.54 7.35
C ARG A 321 -23.35 1.94 7.94
N LEU A 322 -22.85 2.92 7.21
CA LEU A 322 -22.61 4.25 7.75
C LEU A 322 -23.86 4.90 8.39
N PRO A 323 -25.07 4.79 7.81
CA PRO A 323 -26.28 5.30 8.45
C PRO A 323 -26.57 4.67 9.82
N ASP A 324 -26.36 3.36 9.95
CA ASP A 324 -26.61 2.62 11.20
C ASP A 324 -25.62 3.03 12.31
N LEU A 325 -24.44 3.48 11.91
CA LEU A 325 -23.38 3.93 12.83
C LEU A 325 -23.62 5.37 13.31
N GLY A 326 -24.41 6.18 12.58
CA GLY A 326 -24.91 7.49 13.01
C GLY A 326 -23.84 8.50 13.43
N ASN A 327 -22.59 8.33 12.98
CA ASN A 327 -21.46 9.17 13.38
C ASN A 327 -21.16 10.24 12.34
N PRO A 328 -21.61 11.50 12.54
CA PRO A 328 -21.44 12.57 11.55
C PRO A 328 -19.98 12.99 11.34
N ALA A 329 -19.06 12.58 12.21
CA ALA A 329 -17.63 12.85 12.05
C ALA A 329 -16.97 11.97 10.97
N VAL A 330 -17.68 10.95 10.47
CA VAL A 330 -17.21 10.04 9.41
C VAL A 330 -17.91 10.43 8.12
N ASN A 331 -17.34 11.41 7.41
CA ASN A 331 -17.92 12.02 6.22
C ASN A 331 -17.09 11.77 4.95
N SER A 332 -16.32 10.68 4.93
CA SER A 332 -15.47 10.28 3.80
C SER A 332 -15.37 8.76 3.69
N LEU A 333 -15.02 8.26 2.50
CA LEU A 333 -14.87 6.83 2.27
C LEU A 333 -13.60 6.29 2.95
N TYR A 334 -13.76 5.31 3.83
CA TYR A 334 -12.65 4.49 4.30
C TYR A 334 -12.66 3.13 3.61
N ASN A 335 -11.55 2.78 2.96
CA ASN A 335 -11.38 1.53 2.23
C ASN A 335 -10.56 0.47 2.99
N ASN A 336 -10.17 0.75 4.24
CA ASN A 336 -9.37 -0.14 5.05
C ASN A 336 -9.50 0.16 6.56
N ALA A 337 -9.18 -0.83 7.38
CA ALA A 337 -9.23 -0.75 8.84
C ALA A 337 -8.02 -0.02 9.48
N HIS A 338 -7.02 0.40 8.72
CA HIS A 338 -5.73 0.92 9.21
C HIS A 338 -5.02 -0.02 10.22
N ASN A 339 -5.32 -1.31 10.16
CA ASN A 339 -4.72 -2.35 10.99
C ASN A 339 -4.85 -3.69 10.27
N LEU A 340 -3.71 -4.27 9.90
CA LEU A 340 -3.67 -5.45 9.03
C LEU A 340 -4.40 -6.66 9.63
N PRO A 341 -4.22 -7.04 10.92
CA PRO A 341 -5.03 -8.11 11.53
C PRO A 341 -6.55 -7.87 11.44
N MET A 342 -7.01 -6.64 11.75
CA MET A 342 -8.44 -6.31 11.67
C MET A 342 -8.95 -6.34 10.23
N GLN A 343 -8.16 -5.82 9.28
CA GLN A 343 -8.46 -5.89 7.86
C GLN A 343 -8.61 -7.34 7.38
N LEU A 344 -7.66 -8.20 7.74
CA LEU A 344 -7.68 -9.61 7.37
C LEU A 344 -8.88 -10.34 7.99
N ALA A 345 -9.22 -10.04 9.25
CA ALA A 345 -10.40 -10.60 9.88
C ALA A 345 -11.69 -10.21 9.13
N ALA A 346 -11.83 -8.92 8.75
CA ALA A 346 -12.98 -8.42 8.01
C ALA A 346 -13.10 -9.04 6.60
N GLU A 347 -12.00 -9.06 5.84
CA GLU A 347 -12.05 -9.44 4.41
C GLU A 347 -11.84 -10.93 4.15
N THR A 348 -11.08 -11.63 4.99
CA THR A 348 -10.73 -13.05 4.80
C THR A 348 -11.23 -13.98 5.89
N GLY A 349 -11.80 -13.42 6.97
CA GLY A 349 -12.34 -14.17 8.10
C GLY A 349 -11.27 -14.90 8.91
N LEU A 350 -11.73 -15.82 9.75
CA LEU A 350 -10.87 -16.63 10.59
C LEU A 350 -9.86 -17.45 9.77
N VAL A 351 -10.25 -17.94 8.59
CA VAL A 351 -9.38 -18.78 7.75
C VAL A 351 -8.16 -18.00 7.28
N GLY A 352 -8.34 -16.81 6.71
CA GLY A 352 -7.21 -15.99 6.26
C GLY A 352 -6.40 -15.42 7.41
N LEU A 353 -7.04 -15.04 8.52
CA LEU A 353 -6.33 -14.60 9.72
C LEU A 353 -5.41 -15.69 10.30
N LEU A 354 -5.91 -16.92 10.44
CA LEU A 354 -5.12 -18.06 10.92
C LEU A 354 -4.02 -18.44 9.93
N LEU A 355 -4.28 -18.37 8.62
CA LEU A 355 -3.25 -18.59 7.61
C LEU A 355 -2.09 -17.60 7.77
N VAL A 356 -2.39 -16.30 7.91
CA VAL A 356 -1.37 -15.26 8.03
C VAL A 356 -0.63 -15.38 9.36
N LEU A 357 -1.34 -15.35 10.48
CA LEU A 357 -0.73 -15.40 11.81
C LEU A 357 -0.03 -16.74 12.07
N GLY A 358 -0.63 -17.85 11.64
CA GLY A 358 -0.05 -19.18 11.77
C GLY A 358 1.22 -19.37 10.95
N SER A 359 1.24 -18.88 9.70
CA SER A 359 2.44 -18.94 8.85
C SER A 359 3.57 -18.07 9.42
N LEU A 360 3.27 -16.84 9.85
CA LEU A 360 4.25 -15.94 10.45
C LEU A 360 4.75 -16.45 11.82
N LEU A 361 3.89 -17.02 12.65
CA LEU A 361 4.27 -17.63 13.92
C LEU A 361 5.20 -18.83 13.68
N THR A 362 4.82 -19.73 12.77
CA THR A 362 5.65 -20.90 12.41
C THR A 362 7.01 -20.47 11.89
N TRP A 363 7.04 -19.49 10.98
CA TRP A 363 8.26 -18.88 10.49
C TRP A 363 9.10 -18.29 11.62
N LEU A 364 8.50 -17.51 12.52
CA LEU A 364 9.21 -16.88 13.63
C LEU A 364 9.82 -17.91 14.58
N LEU A 365 9.08 -18.97 14.92
CA LEU A 365 9.57 -20.06 15.77
C LEU A 365 10.78 -20.77 15.14
N ARG A 366 10.73 -21.04 13.83
CA ARG A 366 11.85 -21.63 13.08
C ARG A 366 13.05 -20.69 13.03
N VAL A 367 12.82 -19.43 12.70
CA VAL A 367 13.88 -18.42 12.56
C VAL A 367 14.57 -18.10 13.89
N ARG A 368 13.82 -18.14 15.01
CA ARG A 368 14.37 -18.00 16.38
C ARG A 368 15.34 -19.10 16.79
N GLY A 369 15.30 -20.27 16.12
CA GLY A 369 16.28 -21.33 16.33
C GLY A 369 17.69 -20.98 15.82
N ASN A 370 17.84 -19.94 14.98
CA ASN A 370 19.15 -19.50 14.51
C ASN A 370 19.93 -18.79 15.64
N PRO A 371 21.27 -18.92 15.68
CA PRO A 371 22.10 -18.15 16.60
C PRO A 371 21.90 -16.64 16.44
N ALA A 372 21.84 -15.94 17.58
CA ALA A 372 21.78 -14.48 17.58
C ALA A 372 23.01 -13.89 16.87
N SER A 373 22.77 -12.99 15.93
CA SER A 373 23.81 -12.32 15.15
C SER A 373 23.34 -10.93 14.69
N PRO A 374 24.24 -10.02 14.29
CA PRO A 374 23.87 -8.74 13.70
C PRO A 374 22.89 -8.87 12.53
N SER A 375 23.09 -9.87 11.68
CA SER A 375 22.21 -10.19 10.55
C SER A 375 20.79 -10.55 10.99
N MET A 376 20.65 -11.33 12.07
CA MET A 376 19.34 -11.64 12.65
C MET A 376 18.69 -10.41 13.28
N TRP A 377 19.44 -9.56 13.97
CA TRP A 377 18.93 -8.30 14.52
C TRP A 377 18.40 -7.38 13.42
N TRP A 378 19.15 -7.24 12.32
CA TRP A 378 18.72 -6.46 11.15
C TRP A 378 17.42 -7.03 10.56
N GLY A 379 17.37 -8.34 10.33
CA GLY A 379 16.20 -9.01 9.76
C GLY A 379 14.95 -8.85 10.62
N TYR A 380 15.08 -9.05 11.94
CA TYR A 380 13.99 -8.79 12.88
C TYR A 380 13.62 -7.30 12.94
N GLY A 381 14.58 -6.39 12.82
CA GLY A 381 14.33 -4.95 12.78
C GLY A 381 13.47 -4.56 11.59
N ILE A 382 13.81 -5.02 10.38
CA ILE A 382 13.01 -4.77 9.17
C ILE A 382 11.59 -5.33 9.34
N CYS A 383 11.45 -6.59 9.76
CA CYS A 383 10.13 -7.20 10.00
C CYS A 383 9.33 -6.46 11.09
N ALA A 384 9.98 -6.00 12.16
CA ALA A 384 9.35 -5.27 13.25
C ALA A 384 8.83 -3.90 12.81
N VAL A 385 9.61 -3.13 12.04
CA VAL A 385 9.16 -1.82 11.52
C VAL A 385 7.97 -2.01 10.57
N LEU A 386 8.08 -2.91 9.59
CA LEU A 386 6.99 -3.18 8.65
C LEU A 386 5.74 -3.71 9.37
N GLY A 387 5.92 -4.58 10.37
CA GLY A 387 4.84 -5.11 11.20
C GLY A 387 4.16 -4.02 12.04
N LEU A 388 4.93 -3.21 12.79
CA LEU A 388 4.41 -2.11 13.60
C LEU A 388 3.68 -1.07 12.75
N HIS A 389 4.22 -0.74 11.57
CA HIS A 389 3.57 0.13 10.63
C HIS A 389 2.25 -0.49 10.14
N SER A 390 2.22 -1.79 9.87
CA SER A 390 1.00 -2.53 9.46
C SER A 390 -0.05 -2.67 10.57
N LEU A 391 0.26 -2.35 11.82
CA LEU A 391 -0.73 -2.28 12.91
C LEU A 391 -1.45 -0.92 12.97
N LEU A 392 -0.93 0.09 12.28
CA LEU A 392 -1.40 1.48 12.36
C LEU A 392 -1.79 2.07 11.00
N GLU A 393 -1.23 1.53 9.91
CA GLU A 393 -1.51 1.82 8.50
C GLU A 393 -1.29 0.54 7.66
N TYR A 394 -1.16 0.68 6.33
CA TYR A 394 -1.16 -0.42 5.37
C TYR A 394 0.05 -0.39 4.41
N PRO A 395 1.32 -0.29 4.91
CA PRO A 395 2.50 -0.24 4.05
C PRO A 395 2.65 -1.48 3.16
N LEU A 396 2.19 -2.64 3.62
CA LEU A 396 2.28 -3.90 2.88
C LEU A 396 1.28 -4.00 1.71
N TRP A 397 0.45 -2.97 1.48
CA TRP A 397 -0.36 -2.85 0.27
C TRP A 397 0.46 -2.32 -0.91
N TYR A 398 1.63 -1.74 -0.64
CA TYR A 398 2.50 -1.16 -1.65
C TYR A 398 3.63 -2.11 -2.01
N ALA A 399 3.80 -2.39 -3.31
CA ALA A 399 4.78 -3.37 -3.78
C ALA A 399 6.21 -3.10 -3.26
N TYR A 400 6.61 -1.83 -3.14
CA TYR A 400 7.96 -1.46 -2.69
C TYR A 400 8.25 -1.81 -1.22
N PHE A 401 7.25 -1.88 -0.33
CA PHE A 401 7.42 -2.42 1.03
C PHE A 401 7.13 -3.92 1.09
N LEU A 402 6.11 -4.37 0.37
CA LEU A 402 5.73 -5.78 0.31
C LEU A 402 6.88 -6.64 -0.23
N GLY A 403 7.59 -6.16 -1.25
CA GLY A 403 8.76 -6.83 -1.82
C GLY A 403 9.93 -6.94 -0.85
N ILE A 404 10.18 -5.90 -0.04
CA ILE A 404 11.17 -5.95 1.06
C ILE A 404 10.77 -7.04 2.06
N ALA A 405 9.51 -7.03 2.51
CA ALA A 405 8.99 -8.02 3.46
C ALA A 405 9.12 -9.45 2.92
N ALA A 406 8.62 -9.70 1.70
CA ALA A 406 8.67 -11.02 1.06
C ALA A 406 10.11 -11.53 0.92
N PHE A 407 11.03 -10.70 0.43
CA PHE A 407 12.42 -11.07 0.28
C PHE A 407 13.07 -11.41 1.63
N VAL A 408 12.90 -10.56 2.66
CA VAL A 408 13.50 -10.75 3.98
C VAL A 408 12.93 -11.99 4.67
N LEU A 409 11.62 -12.22 4.59
CA LEU A 409 10.99 -13.43 5.11
C LEU A 409 11.61 -14.70 4.50
N GLY A 410 11.80 -14.72 3.18
CA GLY A 410 12.46 -15.82 2.48
C GLY A 410 13.94 -15.97 2.86
N ALA A 411 14.68 -14.87 2.92
CA ALA A 411 16.11 -14.88 3.26
C ALA A 411 16.37 -15.38 4.69
N LEU A 412 15.50 -15.07 5.66
CA LEU A 412 15.69 -15.53 7.04
C LEU A 412 15.28 -16.99 7.28
N GLU A 413 14.48 -17.59 6.39
CA GLU A 413 14.02 -18.97 6.51
C GLU A 413 15.22 -19.94 6.67
N PRO A 414 15.33 -20.67 7.80
CA PRO A 414 16.53 -21.45 8.12
C PRO A 414 16.72 -22.67 7.21
N GLN A 415 15.63 -23.30 6.79
CA GLN A 415 15.62 -24.57 6.06
C GLN A 415 14.44 -24.58 5.09
N GLY A 416 14.62 -25.24 3.94
CA GLY A 416 13.57 -25.43 2.95
C GLY A 416 13.08 -26.88 2.91
N TYR A 417 11.95 -27.08 2.25
CA TYR A 417 11.43 -28.40 1.93
C TYR A 417 11.93 -28.83 0.55
N ARG A 418 12.43 -30.06 0.46
CA ARG A 418 12.86 -30.64 -0.81
C ARG A 418 11.66 -30.89 -1.70
N LEU A 419 11.68 -30.34 -2.91
CA LEU A 419 10.72 -30.72 -3.94
C LEU A 419 11.00 -32.14 -4.45
N ALA A 420 9.96 -32.97 -4.50
CA ALA A 420 10.04 -34.31 -5.08
C ALA A 420 10.36 -34.27 -6.60
N LEU A 421 9.86 -33.24 -7.31
CA LEU A 421 9.99 -33.08 -8.76
C LEU A 421 10.63 -31.73 -9.11
N PRO A 422 11.97 -31.60 -9.00
CA PRO A 422 12.66 -30.32 -9.18
C PRO A 422 12.51 -29.71 -10.58
N ARG A 423 12.42 -30.54 -11.63
CA ARG A 423 12.19 -30.07 -13.01
C ARG A 423 10.82 -29.40 -13.18
N VAL A 424 9.79 -29.94 -12.52
CA VAL A 424 8.45 -29.33 -12.53
C VAL A 424 8.50 -27.98 -11.82
N GLY A 425 9.20 -27.89 -10.69
CA GLY A 425 9.43 -26.62 -9.99
C GLY A 425 10.08 -25.55 -10.88
N GLN A 426 11.10 -25.93 -11.67
CA GLN A 426 11.74 -25.02 -12.63
C GLN A 426 10.79 -24.56 -13.74
N ILE A 427 9.97 -25.47 -14.29
CA ILE A 427 8.97 -25.12 -15.31
C ILE A 427 7.92 -24.17 -14.73
N VAL A 428 7.46 -24.40 -13.50
CA VAL A 428 6.52 -23.52 -12.80
C VAL A 428 7.13 -22.13 -12.60
N VAL A 429 8.37 -22.05 -12.11
CA VAL A 429 9.07 -20.76 -11.95
C VAL A 429 9.23 -20.04 -13.30
N ALA A 430 9.59 -20.76 -14.36
CA ALA A 430 9.68 -20.18 -15.71
C ALA A 430 8.34 -19.65 -16.22
N GLY A 431 7.25 -20.41 -16.02
CA GLY A 431 5.90 -20.00 -16.37
C GLY A 431 5.46 -18.76 -15.59
N LEU A 432 5.70 -18.74 -14.27
CA LEU A 432 5.38 -17.59 -13.41
C LEU A 432 6.16 -16.33 -13.81
N LEU A 433 7.44 -16.47 -14.14
CA LEU A 433 8.26 -15.34 -14.60
C LEU A 433 7.81 -14.82 -15.96
N LEU A 434 7.53 -15.72 -16.92
CA LEU A 434 7.03 -15.32 -18.24
C LEU A 434 5.68 -14.62 -18.13
N PHE A 435 4.76 -15.18 -17.34
CA PHE A 435 3.46 -14.59 -17.06
C PHE A 435 3.62 -13.22 -16.38
N GLY A 436 4.37 -13.15 -15.28
CA GLY A 436 4.56 -11.91 -14.52
C GLY A 436 5.23 -10.80 -15.33
N LEU A 437 6.26 -11.11 -16.14
CA LEU A 437 6.91 -10.12 -17.01
C LEU A 437 5.96 -9.64 -18.11
N SER A 438 5.17 -10.54 -18.70
CA SER A 438 4.21 -10.18 -19.75
C SER A 438 3.06 -9.35 -19.18
N ALA A 439 2.48 -9.77 -18.06
CA ALA A 439 1.42 -9.05 -17.35
C ALA A 439 1.89 -7.65 -16.90
N SER A 440 3.09 -7.56 -16.31
CA SER A 440 3.68 -6.28 -15.91
C SER A 440 3.92 -5.35 -17.09
N ALA A 441 4.42 -5.85 -18.23
CA ALA A 441 4.63 -5.04 -19.42
C ALA A 441 3.31 -4.56 -20.04
N LEU A 442 2.30 -5.43 -20.09
CA LEU A 442 0.97 -5.09 -20.57
C LEU A 442 0.30 -4.05 -19.67
N LEU A 443 0.38 -4.24 -18.35
CA LEU A 443 -0.18 -3.32 -17.36
C LEU A 443 0.44 -1.92 -17.49
N LEU A 444 1.77 -1.80 -17.67
CA LEU A 444 2.41 -0.50 -17.92
C LEU A 444 1.87 0.18 -19.17
N ARG A 445 1.72 -0.58 -20.26
CA ARG A 445 1.18 -0.04 -21.51
C ARG A 445 -0.25 0.46 -21.32
N ASN A 446 -1.11 -0.38 -20.75
CA ASN A 446 -2.53 -0.07 -20.57
C ASN A 446 -2.72 1.07 -19.56
N TYR A 447 -1.90 1.15 -18.51
CA TYR A 447 -1.95 2.25 -17.55
C TYR A 447 -1.52 3.58 -18.17
N ARG A 448 -0.46 3.60 -18.98
CA ARG A 448 -0.07 4.83 -19.70
C ARG A 448 -1.16 5.33 -20.63
N GLU A 449 -1.89 4.41 -21.26
CA GLU A 449 -3.05 4.76 -22.07
C GLU A 449 -4.17 5.33 -21.20
N LEU A 450 -4.50 4.69 -20.07
CA LEU A 450 -5.48 5.20 -19.11
C LEU A 450 -5.10 6.61 -18.61
N GLU A 451 -3.86 6.79 -18.16
CA GLU A 451 -3.31 8.06 -17.68
C GLU A 451 -3.41 9.16 -18.75
N ALA A 452 -3.06 8.86 -20.00
CA ALA A 452 -3.16 9.80 -21.11
C ALA A 452 -4.61 10.22 -21.40
N LEU A 453 -5.56 9.27 -21.33
CA LEU A 453 -6.98 9.55 -21.55
C LEU A 453 -7.57 10.42 -20.42
N THR A 454 -7.18 10.18 -19.18
CA THR A 454 -7.75 10.87 -18.01
C THR A 454 -7.09 12.22 -17.72
N THR A 455 -5.81 12.40 -18.04
CA THR A 455 -5.10 13.68 -17.81
C THR A 455 -5.51 14.77 -18.80
N LEU A 456 -5.86 14.39 -20.03
CA LEU A 456 -6.26 15.31 -21.09
C LEU A 456 -7.73 15.75 -21.00
N HIS A 457 -8.60 15.01 -20.30
CA HIS A 457 -10.02 15.35 -20.09
C HIS A 457 -10.22 16.76 -19.48
N ALA A 458 -9.31 17.19 -18.59
CA ALA A 458 -9.37 18.51 -17.96
C ALA A 458 -9.07 19.67 -18.93
N ALA A 459 -8.48 19.41 -20.11
CA ALA A 459 -8.01 20.44 -21.04
C ALA A 459 -8.91 20.63 -22.27
N SER A 460 -9.88 19.74 -22.54
CA SER A 460 -10.59 19.70 -23.83
C SER A 460 -12.08 19.34 -23.74
N LEU A 461 -12.78 19.81 -22.70
CA LEU A 461 -14.23 19.59 -22.51
C LEU A 461 -15.09 20.03 -23.72
N ASP A 462 -14.59 20.95 -24.56
CA ASP A 462 -15.30 21.48 -25.73
C ASP A 462 -15.00 20.74 -27.06
N ASP A 463 -14.05 19.80 -27.10
CA ASP A 463 -13.73 19.05 -28.33
C ASP A 463 -14.47 17.70 -28.38
N GLN A 464 -15.55 17.65 -29.16
CA GLN A 464 -16.33 16.42 -29.36
C GLN A 464 -15.53 15.27 -29.98
N THR A 465 -14.47 15.56 -30.74
CA THR A 465 -13.59 14.54 -31.33
C THR A 465 -12.78 13.87 -30.24
N TYR A 466 -12.30 14.66 -29.29
CA TYR A 466 -11.56 14.19 -28.13
C TYR A 466 -12.44 13.30 -27.24
N VAL A 467 -13.65 13.76 -26.89
CA VAL A 467 -14.58 12.99 -26.06
C VAL A 467 -14.89 11.63 -26.69
N LYS A 468 -15.12 11.57 -28.01
CA LYS A 468 -15.32 10.30 -28.73
C LYS A 468 -14.11 9.37 -28.63
N ARG A 469 -12.90 9.91 -28.77
CA ARG A 469 -11.66 9.15 -28.64
C ARG A 469 -11.47 8.63 -27.21
N GLU A 470 -11.79 9.45 -26.22
CA GLU A 470 -11.71 9.09 -24.80
C GLU A 470 -12.64 7.94 -24.46
N VAL A 471 -13.92 8.05 -24.82
CA VAL A 471 -14.91 6.99 -24.61
C VAL A 471 -14.50 5.70 -25.33
N ALA A 472 -13.99 5.78 -26.57
CA ALA A 472 -13.53 4.61 -27.31
C ALA A 472 -12.32 3.94 -26.63
N GLY A 473 -11.35 4.73 -26.20
CA GLY A 473 -10.15 4.24 -25.51
C GLY A 473 -10.48 3.60 -24.16
N LEU A 474 -11.31 4.26 -23.35
CA LEU A 474 -11.75 3.72 -22.07
C LEU A 474 -12.59 2.44 -22.25
N ASN A 475 -13.43 2.34 -23.27
CA ASN A 475 -14.15 1.09 -23.57
C ASN A 475 -13.19 -0.05 -23.97
N ALA A 476 -12.12 0.25 -24.72
CA ALA A 476 -11.08 -0.73 -25.02
C ALA A 476 -10.35 -1.20 -23.76
N LEU A 477 -10.05 -0.28 -22.84
CA LEU A 477 -9.45 -0.59 -21.54
C LEU A 477 -10.40 -1.34 -20.61
N ALA A 478 -11.71 -1.10 -20.68
CA ALA A 478 -12.72 -1.87 -19.94
C ALA A 478 -12.77 -3.35 -20.35
N GLY A 479 -12.26 -3.69 -21.55
CA GLY A 479 -12.04 -5.07 -21.98
C GLY A 479 -10.84 -5.75 -21.31
N GLN A 480 -9.94 -5.00 -20.65
CA GLN A 480 -8.76 -5.53 -19.96
C GLN A 480 -9.08 -5.77 -18.48
N PRO A 481 -9.00 -7.00 -17.95
CA PRO A 481 -9.43 -7.31 -16.59
C PRO A 481 -8.82 -6.42 -15.51
N GLU A 482 -7.51 -6.14 -15.58
CA GLU A 482 -6.73 -5.48 -14.52
C GLU A 482 -7.09 -4.00 -14.34
N LEU A 483 -7.46 -3.32 -15.43
CA LEU A 483 -7.82 -1.90 -15.41
C LEU A 483 -9.32 -1.65 -15.62
N ARG A 484 -10.13 -2.71 -15.81
CA ARG A 484 -11.56 -2.58 -16.05
C ARG A 484 -12.29 -1.75 -15.01
N ALA A 485 -11.97 -1.96 -13.73
CA ALA A 485 -12.59 -1.22 -12.63
C ALA A 485 -12.34 0.29 -12.76
N TYR A 486 -11.11 0.69 -13.09
CA TYR A 486 -10.75 2.10 -13.31
C TYR A 486 -11.34 2.65 -14.60
N ALA A 487 -11.29 1.89 -15.70
CA ALA A 487 -11.88 2.31 -16.97
C ALA A 487 -13.39 2.54 -16.83
N GLU A 488 -14.12 1.61 -16.20
CA GLU A 488 -15.55 1.77 -15.91
C GLU A 488 -15.82 2.92 -14.93
N LEU A 489 -14.94 3.19 -13.96
CA LEU A 489 -15.04 4.36 -13.07
C LEU A 489 -15.01 5.70 -13.83
N TYR A 490 -14.09 5.86 -14.79
CA TYR A 490 -14.02 7.08 -15.61
C TYR A 490 -15.11 7.14 -16.70
N LEU A 491 -15.54 6.00 -17.24
CA LEU A 491 -16.67 5.95 -18.18
C LEU A 491 -18.01 6.28 -17.52
N ASN A 492 -18.21 5.84 -16.28
CA ASN A 492 -19.51 5.96 -15.61
C ASN A 492 -20.09 7.39 -15.63
N PRO A 493 -19.35 8.45 -15.23
CA PRO A 493 -19.88 9.82 -15.28
C PRO A 493 -20.17 10.34 -16.69
N MET A 494 -19.57 9.76 -17.73
CA MET A 494 -19.80 10.16 -19.13
C MET A 494 -21.17 9.73 -19.66
N TYR A 495 -21.81 8.74 -19.02
CA TYR A 495 -23.16 8.33 -19.37
C TYR A 495 -24.20 9.18 -18.63
N GLN A 496 -25.16 9.76 -19.37
CA GLN A 496 -26.25 10.51 -18.77
C GLN A 496 -27.22 9.59 -17.99
N VAL A 497 -27.69 10.08 -16.85
CA VAL A 497 -28.69 9.38 -16.04
C VAL A 497 -30.08 9.71 -16.59
N ASN A 498 -30.63 8.80 -17.39
CA ASN A 498 -31.94 8.89 -18.02
C ASN A 498 -32.46 7.47 -18.39
N GLU A 499 -33.68 7.37 -18.90
CA GLU A 499 -34.31 6.10 -19.28
C GLU A 499 -33.62 5.39 -20.47
N ASP A 500 -32.90 6.14 -21.32
CA ASP A 500 -32.26 5.59 -22.53
C ASP A 500 -31.18 4.55 -22.16
N HIS A 501 -31.29 3.31 -22.65
CA HIS A 501 -30.31 2.25 -22.36
C HIS A 501 -30.06 2.03 -20.85
N VAL A 502 -31.07 2.22 -20.00
CA VAL A 502 -30.94 2.03 -18.54
C VAL A 502 -30.47 0.62 -18.16
N ASP A 503 -30.87 -0.41 -18.92
CA ASP A 503 -30.46 -1.81 -18.72
C ASP A 503 -28.95 -2.04 -18.86
N PHE A 504 -28.24 -1.13 -19.55
CA PHE A 504 -26.79 -1.14 -19.62
C PHE A 504 -26.16 -0.26 -18.54
N LYS A 505 -26.65 0.97 -18.40
CA LYS A 505 -26.03 1.99 -17.53
C LYS A 505 -26.22 1.72 -16.05
N HIS A 506 -27.38 1.21 -15.64
CA HIS A 506 -27.67 0.97 -14.23
C HIS A 506 -26.81 -0.18 -13.67
N PRO A 507 -26.72 -1.36 -14.31
CA PRO A 507 -25.80 -2.41 -13.84
C PRO A 507 -24.32 -2.00 -13.88
N LEU A 508 -23.92 -1.16 -14.84
CA LEU A 508 -22.57 -0.57 -14.85
C LEU A 508 -22.35 0.29 -13.60
N ASN A 509 -23.26 1.22 -13.30
CA ASN A 509 -23.18 2.06 -12.12
C ASN A 509 -23.12 1.22 -10.83
N GLN A 510 -23.92 0.16 -10.73
CA GLN A 510 -23.90 -0.75 -9.58
C GLN A 510 -22.55 -1.45 -9.37
N ARG A 511 -21.93 -1.94 -10.44
CA ARG A 511 -20.58 -2.55 -10.34
C ARG A 511 -19.52 -1.54 -9.93
N VAL A 512 -19.56 -0.34 -10.52
CA VAL A 512 -18.64 0.75 -10.16
C VAL A 512 -18.86 1.16 -8.71
N MET A 513 -20.10 1.32 -8.27
CA MET A 513 -20.47 1.66 -6.89
C MET A 513 -19.97 0.61 -5.90
N HIS A 514 -20.11 -0.66 -6.22
CA HIS A 514 -19.65 -1.74 -5.33
C HIS A 514 -18.12 -1.76 -5.17
N ALA A 515 -17.36 -1.35 -6.18
CA ALA A 515 -15.90 -1.24 -6.10
C ALA A 515 -15.43 0.11 -5.51
N PHE A 516 -16.12 1.19 -5.87
CA PHE A 516 -15.81 2.57 -5.53
C PHE A 516 -17.10 3.29 -5.13
N PRO A 517 -17.58 3.11 -3.88
CA PRO A 517 -18.82 3.71 -3.41
C PRO A 517 -18.64 5.20 -3.09
N ILE A 518 -18.12 5.98 -4.05
CA ILE A 518 -17.87 7.43 -3.92
C ILE A 518 -19.13 8.24 -4.21
N GLY A 519 -19.22 9.47 -3.67
CA GLY A 519 -20.39 10.36 -3.76
C GLY A 519 -21.02 10.45 -5.15
N GLN A 520 -20.21 10.82 -6.15
CA GLN A 520 -20.65 10.90 -7.55
C GLN A 520 -21.32 9.63 -8.07
N VAL A 521 -20.90 8.44 -7.63
CA VAL A 521 -21.43 7.15 -8.10
C VAL A 521 -22.67 6.74 -7.31
N VAL A 522 -22.68 6.94 -5.99
CA VAL A 522 -23.80 6.54 -5.13
C VAL A 522 -25.03 7.42 -5.35
N TYR A 523 -24.86 8.72 -5.58
CA TYR A 523 -25.99 9.59 -5.91
C TYR A 523 -26.56 9.31 -7.31
N ARG A 524 -25.73 8.88 -8.27
CA ARG A 524 -26.21 8.39 -9.57
C ARG A 524 -27.07 7.14 -9.41
N GLU A 525 -26.74 6.26 -8.46
CA GLU A 525 -27.56 5.08 -8.16
C GLU A 525 -28.95 5.47 -7.67
N VAL A 526 -29.06 6.48 -6.79
CA VAL A 526 -30.36 7.03 -6.34
C VAL A 526 -31.22 7.44 -7.53
N LEU A 527 -30.63 8.17 -8.48
CA LEU A 527 -31.33 8.66 -9.66
C LEU A 527 -31.75 7.50 -10.59
N PHE A 528 -30.88 6.50 -10.80
CA PHE A 528 -31.26 5.30 -11.57
C PHE A 528 -32.40 4.52 -10.93
N LEU A 529 -32.38 4.35 -9.61
CA LEU A 529 -33.47 3.69 -8.87
C LEU A 529 -34.78 4.48 -8.99
N ALA A 530 -34.72 5.81 -8.91
CA ALA A 530 -35.91 6.66 -9.09
C ALA A 530 -36.48 6.56 -10.52
N ILE A 531 -35.64 6.64 -11.54
CA ILE A 531 -36.03 6.56 -12.96
C ILE A 531 -36.50 5.17 -13.37
N THR A 532 -36.10 4.11 -12.66
CA THR A 532 -36.62 2.75 -12.85
C THR A 532 -37.85 2.44 -12.00
N GLY A 533 -38.30 3.39 -11.17
CA GLY A 533 -39.51 3.26 -10.33
C GLY A 533 -39.29 2.51 -9.02
N ARG A 534 -38.04 2.20 -8.67
CA ARG A 534 -37.64 1.48 -7.43
C ARG A 534 -37.49 2.47 -6.27
N MET A 535 -38.58 3.15 -5.93
CA MET A 535 -38.56 4.29 -5.00
C MET A 535 -38.11 3.94 -3.59
N GLN A 536 -38.53 2.79 -3.05
CA GLN A 536 -38.11 2.37 -1.70
C GLN A 536 -36.60 2.14 -1.63
N GLU A 537 -36.02 1.57 -2.69
CA GLU A 537 -34.58 1.37 -2.76
C GLU A 537 -33.83 2.69 -2.97
N ALA A 538 -34.43 3.63 -3.73
CA ALA A 538 -33.90 4.97 -3.89
C ALA A 538 -33.84 5.71 -2.54
N GLU A 539 -34.86 5.59 -1.68
CA GLU A 539 -34.86 6.18 -0.33
C GLU A 539 -33.71 5.62 0.53
N VAL A 540 -33.56 4.29 0.59
CA VAL A 540 -32.48 3.65 1.35
C VAL A 540 -31.10 4.07 0.84
N MET A 541 -30.92 4.11 -0.49
CA MET A 541 -29.65 4.53 -1.09
C MET A 541 -29.37 6.02 -0.85
N LEU A 542 -30.41 6.86 -0.87
CA LEU A 542 -30.29 8.29 -0.64
C LEU A 542 -29.90 8.61 0.79
N GLU A 543 -30.45 7.89 1.77
CA GLU A 543 -30.02 8.00 3.16
C GLU A 543 -28.52 7.64 3.29
N ARG A 544 -28.09 6.50 2.73
CA ARG A 544 -26.67 6.11 2.70
C ARG A 544 -25.77 7.17 2.07
N ALA A 545 -26.19 7.71 0.93
CA ALA A 545 -25.44 8.73 0.21
C ALA A 545 -25.32 10.04 1.00
N ILE A 546 -26.39 10.48 1.65
CA ILE A 546 -26.41 11.70 2.48
C ILE A 546 -25.49 11.56 3.70
N TRP A 547 -25.56 10.43 4.41
CA TRP A 547 -24.71 10.18 5.57
C TRP A 547 -23.23 10.06 5.19
N SER A 548 -22.93 9.54 4.01
CA SER A 548 -21.54 9.33 3.55
C SER A 548 -20.93 10.56 2.88
N TYR A 549 -21.73 11.28 2.10
CA TYR A 549 -21.29 12.39 1.24
C TYR A 549 -22.25 13.58 1.35
N PRO A 550 -22.41 14.18 2.53
CA PRO A 550 -23.37 15.27 2.74
C PRO A 550 -23.01 16.52 1.92
N ALA A 551 -21.73 16.78 1.68
CA ALA A 551 -21.26 17.93 0.89
C ALA A 551 -21.66 17.85 -0.59
N GLU A 552 -21.86 16.64 -1.13
CA GLU A 552 -22.22 16.41 -2.53
C GLU A 552 -23.75 16.35 -2.74
N PHE A 553 -24.55 16.39 -1.66
CA PHE A 553 -26.01 16.29 -1.74
C PHE A 553 -26.65 17.41 -2.57
N ALA A 554 -26.08 18.63 -2.53
CA ALA A 554 -26.66 19.81 -3.18
C ALA A 554 -26.92 19.59 -4.69
N ALA A 555 -25.97 18.99 -5.41
CA ALA A 555 -26.13 18.72 -6.84
C ALA A 555 -27.25 17.72 -7.13
N THR A 556 -27.39 16.71 -6.27
CA THR A 556 -28.45 15.70 -6.39
C THR A 556 -29.81 16.27 -6.01
N ARG A 557 -29.87 17.14 -4.99
CA ARG A 557 -31.09 17.86 -4.62
C ARG A 557 -31.63 18.66 -5.80
N ASP A 558 -30.79 19.45 -6.46
CA ASP A 558 -31.21 20.29 -7.60
C ASP A 558 -31.77 19.41 -8.75
N THR A 559 -31.17 18.23 -8.96
CA THR A 559 -31.66 17.24 -9.93
C THR A 559 -33.02 16.67 -9.52
N LEU A 560 -33.20 16.28 -8.25
CA LEU A 560 -34.47 15.76 -7.73
C LEU A 560 -35.58 16.82 -7.75
N GLU A 561 -35.26 18.09 -7.48
CA GLU A 561 -36.19 19.22 -7.63
C GLU A 561 -36.68 19.36 -9.06
N ALA A 562 -35.76 19.34 -10.04
CA ALA A 562 -36.11 19.39 -11.46
C ALA A 562 -36.99 18.20 -11.87
N MET A 563 -36.70 16.99 -11.37
CA MET A 563 -37.50 15.79 -11.62
C MET A 563 -38.90 15.90 -11.00
N ALA A 564 -39.00 16.36 -9.74
CA ALA A 564 -40.26 16.55 -9.05
C ALA A 564 -41.14 17.66 -9.65
N LEU A 565 -40.54 18.71 -10.24
CA LEU A 565 -41.28 19.70 -11.01
C LEU A 565 -41.88 19.11 -12.29
N LYS A 566 -41.16 18.18 -12.95
CA LYS A 566 -41.62 17.54 -14.19
C LYS A 566 -42.66 16.46 -13.94
N ASP A 567 -42.51 15.68 -12.87
CA ASP A 567 -43.43 14.60 -12.48
C ASP A 567 -43.58 14.54 -10.94
N PRO A 568 -44.45 15.39 -10.37
CA PRO A 568 -44.62 15.48 -8.92
C PRO A 568 -45.15 14.18 -8.30
N ALA A 569 -46.04 13.47 -9.02
CA ALA A 569 -46.64 12.23 -8.53
C ALA A 569 -45.59 11.15 -8.28
N ARG A 570 -44.51 11.18 -9.07
CA ARG A 570 -43.44 10.20 -9.00
C ARG A 570 -42.32 10.58 -8.02
N TYR A 571 -41.87 11.83 -8.01
CA TYR A 571 -40.63 12.21 -7.32
C TYR A 571 -40.78 13.10 -6.08
N ALA A 572 -41.95 13.72 -5.84
CA ALA A 572 -42.11 14.65 -4.72
C ALA A 572 -41.90 13.99 -3.34
N ALA A 573 -42.31 12.73 -3.18
CA ALA A 573 -42.09 11.96 -1.95
C ALA A 573 -40.59 11.72 -1.68
N LEU A 574 -39.84 11.31 -2.72
CA LEU A 574 -38.40 11.07 -2.63
C LEU A 574 -37.63 12.36 -2.31
N LEU A 575 -37.98 13.48 -2.95
CA LEU A 575 -37.39 14.79 -2.63
C LEU A 575 -37.65 15.20 -1.19
N LYS A 576 -38.90 15.04 -0.71
CA LYS A 576 -39.25 15.33 0.68
C LYS A 576 -38.44 14.47 1.66
N PHE A 577 -38.31 13.18 1.38
CA PHE A 577 -37.49 12.26 2.16
C PHE A 577 -36.02 12.71 2.18
N ALA A 578 -35.46 13.10 1.03
CA ALA A 578 -34.10 13.59 0.90
C ALA A 578 -33.81 14.80 1.81
N LEU A 579 -34.69 15.80 1.76
CA LEU A 579 -34.57 17.03 2.56
C LEU A 579 -34.66 16.71 4.05
N GLN A 580 -35.59 15.85 4.45
CA GLN A 580 -35.72 15.42 5.84
C GLN A 580 -34.46 14.73 6.35
N LYS A 581 -33.91 13.77 5.58
CA LYS A 581 -32.69 13.05 5.95
C LYS A 581 -31.47 13.94 6.02
N PHE A 582 -31.36 14.91 5.11
CA PHE A 582 -30.30 15.90 5.17
C PHE A 582 -30.39 16.79 6.42
N GLU A 583 -31.60 17.23 6.80
CA GLU A 583 -31.81 17.94 8.06
C GLU A 583 -31.46 17.09 9.29
N GLU A 584 -31.85 15.81 9.31
CA GLU A 584 -31.50 14.86 10.39
C GLU A 584 -29.98 14.77 10.55
N HIS A 585 -29.24 14.62 9.44
CA HIS A 585 -27.78 14.62 9.44
C HIS A 585 -27.20 15.94 9.99
N GLN A 586 -27.70 17.10 9.53
CA GLN A 586 -27.24 18.40 10.02
C GLN A 586 -27.48 18.59 11.52
N ARG A 587 -28.61 18.10 12.05
CA ARG A 587 -28.89 18.12 13.49
C ARG A 587 -27.93 17.21 14.26
N ALA A 588 -27.61 16.03 13.73
CA ALA A 588 -26.62 15.14 14.33
C ALA A 588 -25.22 15.78 14.38
N VAL A 589 -24.78 16.42 13.29
CA VAL A 589 -23.52 17.20 13.26
C VAL A 589 -23.52 18.30 14.32
N SER A 590 -24.65 18.98 14.53
CA SER A 590 -24.75 20.09 15.49
C SER A 590 -24.81 19.63 16.95
N ALA A 591 -25.15 18.36 17.20
CA ALA A 591 -25.33 17.79 18.53
C ALA A 591 -24.06 17.10 19.08
N GLY A 592 -23.13 16.71 18.21
CA GLY A 592 -21.81 16.14 18.56
C GLY A 592 -20.74 17.21 18.66
#